data_AF-A0A7R8X319-F1
#
_entry.id   AF-A0A7R8X319-F1
#
_cell.length_a   1.000
_cell.length_b   1.000
_cell.length_c   1.000
_cell.angle_alpha   90.00
_cell.angle_beta   90.00
_cell.angle_gamma   90.00
#
_symmetry.space_group_name_H-M   'P 1'
#
loop_
_entity.id
_entity.type
_entity.pdbx_description
1 polymer ?
#
loop_
_entity_poly.entity_id
_entity_poly.type
_entity_poly.pdbx_seq_one_letter_code
_entity_poly.pdbx_strand_id
1 'polypeptide(L)'
;MVTAGDDLLPQVAAKNTVRELKERIHSEKPHLYLDRQEIRLAKRGKGLDEKKTLEELGILSGTKLFLKDLGPQVGYRTVFLAEYAGPLFIYLIFYMRPSLIYNAELAAKFPVTTTMNIAAGCWCGHYLKRLWESVFVHRFSHATMPIKNLFRNCSYYWGFAAYVAYYVNHPLFTSPAMSQV
;
A
#
# COMPACT_ATOMS: atom_id res chain seq x y z
N MET A 1 -2.90 16.28 -27.96
CA MET A 1 -3.77 16.43 -26.77
C MET A 1 -4.88 15.39 -26.92
N VAL A 2 -4.78 14.24 -26.26
CA VAL A 2 -5.69 13.10 -26.51
C VAL A 2 -7.03 13.37 -25.82
N THR A 3 -7.99 13.91 -26.58
CA THR A 3 -9.39 13.93 -26.21
C THR A 3 -9.90 12.49 -26.26
N ALA A 4 -10.29 11.94 -25.11
CA ALA A 4 -10.94 10.64 -25.03
C ALA A 4 -12.08 10.60 -26.05
N GLY A 5 -11.91 9.75 -27.06
CA GLY A 5 -12.85 9.59 -28.16
C GLY A 5 -14.25 9.24 -27.65
N ASP A 6 -15.21 9.53 -28.51
CA ASP A 6 -16.64 9.21 -28.42
C ASP A 6 -16.92 7.69 -28.41
N ASP A 7 -16.25 6.94 -27.55
CA ASP A 7 -16.54 5.53 -27.30
C ASP A 7 -17.70 5.47 -26.30
N LEU A 8 -18.91 5.33 -26.84
CA LEU A 8 -20.09 4.99 -26.06
C LEU A 8 -19.80 3.73 -25.24
N LEU A 9 -20.06 3.78 -23.93
CA LEU A 9 -19.99 2.60 -23.09
C LEU A 9 -20.97 1.53 -23.61
N PRO A 10 -20.64 0.25 -23.45
CA PRO A 10 -21.50 -0.82 -23.94
C PRO A 10 -22.90 -0.73 -23.35
N GLN A 11 -23.92 -0.95 -24.17
CA GLN A 11 -25.31 -0.91 -23.73
C GLN A 11 -25.60 -2.09 -22.77
N VAL A 12 -26.12 -1.81 -21.58
CA VAL A 12 -26.48 -2.84 -20.60
C VAL A 12 -27.90 -2.64 -20.08
N ALA A 13 -28.54 -3.73 -19.67
CA ALA A 13 -29.89 -3.70 -19.12
C ALA A 13 -29.90 -3.02 -17.75
N ALA A 14 -31.01 -2.35 -17.40
CA ALA A 14 -31.13 -1.58 -16.14
C ALA A 14 -31.00 -2.44 -14.87
N LYS A 15 -31.36 -3.73 -14.96
CA LYS A 15 -31.22 -4.72 -13.88
C LYS A 15 -29.77 -5.09 -13.56
N ASN A 16 -28.84 -4.76 -14.45
CA ASN A 16 -27.45 -5.15 -14.29
C ASN A 16 -26.76 -4.27 -13.25
N THR A 17 -25.78 -4.84 -12.57
CA THR A 17 -24.97 -4.11 -11.59
C THR A 17 -23.90 -3.25 -12.27
N VAL A 18 -23.41 -2.23 -11.55
CA VAL A 18 -22.26 -1.45 -12.01
C VAL A 18 -21.03 -2.34 -12.21
N ARG A 19 -20.88 -3.41 -11.41
CA ARG A 19 -19.82 -4.42 -11.60
C ARG A 19 -19.93 -5.14 -12.94
N GLU A 20 -21.12 -5.61 -13.32
CA GLU A 20 -21.34 -6.30 -14.60
C GLU A 20 -21.06 -5.37 -15.80
N LEU A 21 -21.37 -4.08 -15.67
CA LEU A 21 -20.98 -3.07 -16.65
C LEU A 21 -19.45 -2.97 -16.77
N LYS A 22 -18.71 -2.94 -15.64
CA LYS A 22 -17.23 -2.95 -15.65
C LYS A 22 -16.65 -4.21 -16.27
N GLU A 23 -17.23 -5.37 -15.99
CA GLU A 23 -16.83 -6.66 -16.58
C GLU A 23 -17.01 -6.63 -18.10
N ARG A 24 -18.11 -6.05 -18.60
CA ARG A 24 -18.32 -5.89 -20.04
C ARG A 24 -17.32 -4.93 -20.68
N ILE A 25 -17.04 -3.80 -20.03
CA ILE A 25 -15.99 -2.86 -20.48
C ILE A 25 -14.64 -3.57 -20.55
N HIS A 26 -14.31 -4.42 -19.57
CA HIS A 26 -13.05 -5.17 -19.56
C HIS A 26 -12.98 -6.18 -20.72
N SER A 27 -14.09 -6.85 -21.04
CA SER A 27 -14.17 -7.76 -22.19
C SER A 27 -13.90 -7.06 -23.53
N GLU A 28 -14.38 -5.82 -23.70
CA GLU A 28 -14.14 -5.03 -24.91
C GLU A 28 -12.77 -4.32 -24.89
N LYS A 29 -12.31 -3.92 -23.71
CA LYS A 29 -11.04 -3.20 -23.48
C LYS A 29 -10.22 -3.90 -22.38
N PRO A 30 -9.45 -4.95 -22.73
CA PRO A 30 -8.74 -5.78 -21.75
C PRO A 30 -7.76 -5.02 -20.85
N HIS A 31 -7.20 -3.89 -21.30
CA HIS A 31 -6.29 -3.08 -20.48
C HIS A 31 -6.98 -2.32 -19.32
N LEU A 32 -8.31 -2.22 -19.35
CA LEU A 32 -9.15 -1.63 -18.30
C LEU A 32 -9.76 -2.74 -17.45
N TYR A 33 -8.95 -3.36 -16.59
CA TYR A 33 -9.45 -4.32 -15.60
C TYR A 33 -10.29 -3.63 -14.51
N LEU A 34 -11.11 -4.40 -13.78
CA LEU A 34 -12.18 -3.88 -12.93
C LEU A 34 -11.75 -2.77 -11.95
N ASP A 35 -10.65 -3.00 -11.21
CA ASP A 35 -10.15 -2.04 -10.20
C ASP A 35 -9.60 -0.75 -10.82
N ARG A 36 -9.20 -0.79 -12.09
CA ARG A 36 -8.69 0.36 -12.83
C ARG A 36 -9.83 1.28 -13.31
N GLN A 37 -11.06 0.76 -13.36
CA GLN A 37 -12.22 1.50 -13.83
C GLN A 37 -12.92 2.24 -12.68
N GLU A 38 -13.27 3.51 -12.90
CA GLU A 38 -14.19 4.24 -12.03
C GLU A 38 -15.32 4.86 -12.87
N ILE A 39 -16.56 4.41 -12.64
CA ILE A 39 -17.74 4.87 -13.38
C ILE A 39 -18.43 5.98 -12.58
N ARG A 40 -18.80 7.08 -13.25
CA ARG A 40 -19.34 8.30 -12.64
C ARG A 40 -20.50 8.87 -13.46
N LEU A 41 -21.45 9.53 -12.80
CA LEU A 41 -22.54 10.27 -13.46
C LEU A 41 -22.09 11.62 -14.05
N ALA A 42 -21.02 12.19 -13.50
CA ALA A 42 -20.46 13.45 -13.95
C ALA A 42 -18.93 13.35 -14.02
N LYS A 43 -18.30 14.14 -14.88
CA LYS A 43 -16.84 14.16 -15.08
C LYS A 43 -16.04 14.30 -13.76
N ARG A 44 -16.55 15.07 -12.81
CA ARG A 44 -15.97 15.26 -11.46
C ARG A 44 -16.83 14.68 -10.32
N GLY A 45 -17.76 13.79 -10.65
CA GLY A 45 -18.63 13.13 -9.68
C GLY A 45 -17.90 12.04 -8.88
N LYS A 46 -18.59 11.54 -7.84
CA LYS A 46 -18.18 10.37 -7.07
C LYS A 46 -18.35 9.10 -7.91
N GLY A 47 -17.47 8.12 -7.70
CA GLY A 47 -17.62 6.77 -8.24
C GLY A 47 -18.90 6.10 -7.76
N LEU A 48 -19.56 5.37 -8.65
CA LEU A 48 -20.76 4.59 -8.35
C LEU A 48 -20.43 3.35 -7.52
N ASP A 49 -21.41 2.91 -6.71
CA ASP A 49 -21.31 1.67 -5.95
C ASP A 49 -21.45 0.47 -6.87
N GLU A 50 -20.45 -0.41 -6.87
CA GLU A 50 -20.39 -1.58 -7.74
C GLU A 50 -21.49 -2.60 -7.48
N LYS A 51 -22.05 -2.63 -6.26
CA LYS A 51 -23.08 -3.59 -5.85
C LYS A 51 -24.48 -3.19 -6.26
N LYS A 52 -24.70 -1.91 -6.54
CA LYS A 52 -26.02 -1.39 -6.89
C LYS A 52 -26.32 -1.62 -8.36
N THR A 53 -27.60 -1.82 -8.66
CA THR A 53 -28.07 -1.87 -10.06
C THR A 53 -28.13 -0.46 -10.66
N LEU A 54 -28.15 -0.39 -11.99
CA LEU A 54 -28.33 0.90 -12.67
C LEU A 54 -29.69 1.53 -12.32
N GLU A 55 -30.72 0.70 -12.14
CA GLU A 55 -32.06 1.12 -11.70
C GLU A 55 -32.06 1.72 -10.27
N GLU A 56 -31.40 1.06 -9.31
CA GLU A 56 -31.24 1.57 -7.94
C GLU A 56 -30.50 2.91 -7.87
N LEU A 57 -29.66 3.18 -8.87
CA LEU A 57 -28.93 4.43 -9.03
C LEU A 57 -29.71 5.49 -9.83
N GLY A 58 -30.94 5.18 -10.27
CA GLY A 58 -31.78 6.08 -11.07
C GLY A 58 -31.25 6.32 -12.49
N ILE A 59 -30.43 5.40 -13.01
CA ILE A 59 -29.81 5.53 -14.33
C ILE A 59 -30.79 5.03 -15.38
N LEU A 60 -31.36 5.96 -16.15
CA LEU A 60 -32.30 5.68 -17.21
C LEU A 60 -31.61 5.34 -18.53
N SER A 61 -32.33 4.66 -19.43
CA SER A 61 -31.87 4.37 -20.78
C SER A 61 -31.46 5.65 -21.52
N GLY A 62 -30.29 5.64 -22.16
CA GLY A 62 -29.71 6.80 -22.84
C GLY A 62 -28.90 7.75 -21.95
N THR A 63 -28.80 7.48 -20.64
CA THR A 63 -27.95 8.25 -19.73
C THR A 63 -26.47 8.03 -20.07
N LYS A 64 -25.72 9.12 -20.27
CA LYS A 64 -24.27 9.06 -20.51
C LYS A 64 -23.52 8.89 -19.19
N LEU A 65 -22.70 7.85 -19.07
CA LEU A 65 -21.80 7.63 -17.95
C LEU A 65 -20.37 8.00 -18.33
N PHE A 66 -19.60 8.47 -17.36
CA PHE A 66 -18.19 8.80 -17.52
C PHE A 66 -17.34 7.68 -16.93
N LEU A 67 -16.49 7.08 -17.76
CA LEU A 67 -15.46 6.16 -17.33
C LEU A 67 -14.17 6.92 -17.09
N LYS A 68 -13.63 6.83 -15.87
CA LYS A 68 -12.31 7.31 -15.52
C LYS A 68 -11.37 6.14 -15.34
N ASP A 69 -10.23 6.20 -16.03
CA ASP A 69 -9.11 5.30 -15.81
C ASP A 69 -8.28 5.77 -14.59
N LEU A 70 -8.18 4.93 -13.55
CA LEU A 70 -7.40 5.18 -12.33
C LEU A 70 -5.91 4.84 -12.49
N GLY A 71 -5.54 4.16 -13.57
CA GLY A 71 -4.21 3.58 -13.79
C GLY A 71 -3.99 2.29 -12.99
N PRO A 72 -2.76 1.74 -13.00
CA PRO A 72 -2.43 0.51 -12.29
C PRO A 72 -2.70 0.59 -10.79
N GLN A 73 -3.56 -0.30 -10.32
CA GLN A 73 -3.96 -0.46 -8.93
C GLN A 73 -3.31 -1.69 -8.28
N VAL A 74 -3.11 -1.63 -6.97
CA VAL A 74 -2.65 -2.73 -6.11
C VAL A 74 -3.59 -2.88 -4.92
N GLY A 75 -3.85 -4.11 -4.49
CA GLY A 75 -4.73 -4.38 -3.35
C GLY A 75 -4.19 -3.79 -2.05
N TYR A 76 -5.07 -3.22 -1.20
CA TYR A 76 -4.64 -2.58 0.05
C TYR A 76 -3.88 -3.53 0.98
N ARG A 77 -4.30 -4.78 1.07
CA ARG A 77 -3.57 -5.79 1.86
C ARG A 77 -2.11 -5.90 1.43
N THR A 78 -1.85 -5.98 0.13
CA THR A 78 -0.49 -6.03 -0.43
C THR A 78 0.28 -4.75 -0.13
N VAL A 79 -0.37 -3.59 -0.17
CA VAL A 79 0.25 -2.31 0.20
C VAL A 79 0.76 -2.34 1.63
N PHE A 80 -0.10 -2.69 2.58
CA PHE A 80 0.27 -2.74 4.00
C PHE A 80 1.34 -3.78 4.29
N LEU A 81 1.30 -4.94 3.61
CA LEU A 81 2.35 -5.94 3.73
C LEU A 81 3.70 -5.42 3.26
N ALA A 82 3.78 -4.79 2.08
CA ALA A 82 5.02 -4.23 1.56
C ALA A 82 5.53 -3.06 2.42
N GLU A 83 4.61 -2.21 2.88
CA GLU A 83 4.90 -1.06 3.74
C GLU A 83 5.55 -1.49 5.06
N TYR A 84 5.06 -2.58 5.68
CA TYR A 84 5.53 -3.05 7.00
C TYR A 84 6.63 -4.12 6.92
N ALA A 85 6.74 -4.86 5.83
CA ALA A 85 7.81 -5.82 5.63
C ALA A 85 9.18 -5.12 5.54
N GLY A 86 9.25 -3.98 4.83
CA GLY A 86 10.50 -3.25 4.66
C GLY A 86 11.14 -2.81 5.98
N PRO A 87 10.44 -2.10 6.88
CA PRO A 87 10.98 -1.71 8.17
C PRO A 87 11.50 -2.87 9.00
N LEU A 88 10.86 -4.04 8.93
CA LEU A 88 11.32 -5.25 9.59
C LEU A 88 12.65 -5.73 8.99
N PHE A 89 12.72 -5.91 7.67
CA PHE A 89 13.92 -6.39 7.00
C PHE A 89 15.09 -5.42 7.08
N ILE A 90 14.84 -4.12 6.88
CA ILE A 90 15.85 -3.07 6.95
C ILE A 90 16.46 -3.02 8.34
N TYR A 91 15.65 -3.00 9.39
CA TYR A 91 16.18 -2.96 10.75
C TYR A 91 17.02 -4.21 11.06
N LEU A 92 16.55 -5.39 10.65
CA LEU A 92 17.29 -6.65 10.82
C LEU A 92 18.63 -6.66 10.07
N ILE A 93 18.72 -6.06 8.87
CA ILE A 93 20.00 -5.93 8.15
C ILE A 93 20.99 -5.08 8.96
N PHE A 94 20.55 -3.94 9.49
CA PHE A 94 21.40 -3.04 10.27
C PHE A 94 21.89 -3.70 11.57
N TYR A 95 21.03 -4.50 12.20
CA TYR A 95 21.34 -5.23 13.43
C TYR A 95 22.23 -6.47 13.19
N MET A 96 21.93 -7.30 12.19
CA MET A 96 22.65 -8.56 11.93
C MET A 96 23.92 -8.40 11.08
N ARG A 97 24.01 -7.31 10.30
CA ARG A 97 25.13 -7.05 9.39
C ARG A 97 25.74 -5.66 9.60
N PRO A 98 26.17 -5.32 10.83
CA PRO A 98 26.74 -4.01 11.12
C PRO A 98 28.00 -3.71 10.30
N SER A 99 28.77 -4.74 9.92
CA SER A 99 29.98 -4.59 9.08
C SER A 99 29.70 -4.03 7.68
N LEU A 100 28.49 -4.27 7.14
CA LEU A 100 28.08 -3.72 5.84
C LEU A 100 27.70 -2.24 5.93
N ILE A 101 27.37 -1.75 7.12
CA ILE A 101 26.75 -0.42 7.32
C ILE A 101 27.72 0.57 7.98
N TYR A 102 28.49 0.15 9.00
CA TYR A 102 29.21 1.06 9.91
C TYR A 102 30.74 0.92 9.89
N ASN A 103 31.33 0.28 8.87
CA ASN A 103 32.74 -0.17 8.81
C ASN A 103 32.99 -1.47 9.59
N ALA A 104 33.69 -2.41 8.94
CA ALA A 104 33.97 -3.74 9.48
C ALA A 104 34.88 -3.73 10.71
N GLU A 105 35.90 -2.86 10.75
CA GLU A 105 36.81 -2.73 11.89
C GLU A 105 36.06 -2.19 13.12
N LEU A 106 35.19 -1.20 12.90
CA LEU A 106 34.38 -0.62 13.96
C LEU A 106 33.37 -1.64 14.51
N ALA A 107 32.69 -2.38 13.63
CA ALA A 107 31.78 -3.44 14.01
C ALA A 107 32.46 -4.61 14.74
N ALA A 108 33.72 -4.91 14.42
CA ALA A 108 34.50 -5.93 15.11
C ALA A 108 34.95 -5.46 16.52
N LYS A 109 35.22 -4.16 16.67
CA LYS A 109 35.71 -3.58 17.92
C LYS A 109 34.61 -3.44 18.99
N PHE A 110 33.38 -3.18 18.58
CA PHE A 110 32.27 -2.92 19.49
C PHE A 110 31.20 -4.02 19.35
N PRO A 111 31.04 -4.90 20.36
CA PRO A 111 30.04 -5.95 20.32
C PRO A 111 28.62 -5.38 20.45
N VAL A 112 27.64 -6.16 19.99
CA VAL A 112 26.22 -5.85 20.13
C VAL A 112 25.87 -5.70 21.62
N THR A 113 25.24 -4.57 21.96
CA THR A 113 24.86 -4.25 23.35
C THR A 113 23.48 -4.81 23.72
N THR A 114 23.21 -4.93 25.01
CA THR A 114 21.87 -5.31 25.52
C THR A 114 20.78 -4.37 25.01
N THR A 115 21.06 -3.07 24.93
CA THR A 115 20.11 -2.09 24.39
C THR A 115 19.76 -2.35 22.94
N MET A 116 20.74 -2.70 22.10
CA MET A 116 20.49 -3.09 20.70
C MET A 116 19.62 -4.35 20.62
N ASN A 117 19.88 -5.37 21.44
CA ASN A 117 19.08 -6.59 21.50
C ASN A 117 17.61 -6.30 21.86
N ILE A 118 17.38 -5.47 22.89
CA ILE A 118 16.03 -5.08 23.32
C ILE A 118 15.34 -4.27 22.23
N ALA A 119 16.04 -3.29 21.65
CA ALA A 119 15.48 -2.46 20.59
C ALA A 119 15.11 -3.29 19.35
N ALA A 120 15.97 -4.24 18.95
CA ALA A 120 15.68 -5.18 17.88
C ALA A 120 14.47 -6.06 18.18
N GLY A 121 14.38 -6.60 19.40
CA GLY A 121 13.22 -7.39 19.85
C GLY A 121 11.92 -6.60 19.79
N CYS A 122 11.92 -5.38 20.33
CA CYS A 122 10.75 -4.49 20.32
C CYS A 122 10.34 -4.08 18.90
N TRP A 123 11.32 -3.72 18.05
CA TRP A 123 11.07 -3.33 16.67
C TRP A 123 10.50 -4.49 15.85
N CYS A 124 11.11 -5.67 15.94
CA CYS A 124 10.64 -6.86 15.25
C CYS A 124 9.26 -7.26 15.75
N GLY A 125 9.04 -7.29 17.07
CA GLY A 125 7.73 -7.57 17.65
C GLY A 125 6.65 -6.60 17.16
N HIS A 126 6.95 -5.30 17.11
CA HIS A 126 6.04 -4.29 16.58
C HIS A 126 5.64 -4.56 15.13
N TYR A 127 6.62 -4.74 14.23
CA TYR A 127 6.33 -4.91 12.80
C TYR A 127 5.78 -6.30 12.47
N LEU A 128 6.17 -7.35 13.20
CA LEU A 128 5.56 -8.68 13.08
C LEU A 128 4.09 -8.64 13.49
N LYS A 129 3.75 -7.95 14.58
CA LYS A 129 2.35 -7.71 14.97
C LYS A 129 1.59 -6.97 13.86
N ARG A 130 2.16 -5.89 13.31
CA ARG A 130 1.54 -5.12 12.22
C ARG A 130 1.30 -5.94 10.96
N LEU A 131 2.26 -6.79 10.58
CA LEU A 131 2.13 -7.72 9.46
C LEU A 131 1.03 -8.73 9.75
N TRP A 132 1.03 -9.36 10.92
CA TRP A 132 0.01 -10.32 11.32
C TRP A 132 -1.39 -9.71 11.33
N GLU A 133 -1.55 -8.51 11.90
CA GLU A 133 -2.82 -7.77 11.87
C GLU A 133 -3.28 -7.48 10.44
N SER A 134 -2.36 -7.11 9.55
CA SER A 134 -2.68 -6.85 8.14
C SER A 134 -3.13 -8.09 7.37
N VAL A 135 -2.70 -9.28 7.79
CA VAL A 135 -3.07 -10.57 7.18
C VAL A 135 -4.40 -11.07 7.73
N PHE A 136 -4.60 -11.00 9.05
CA PHE A 136 -5.65 -11.76 9.74
C PHE A 136 -6.73 -10.91 10.40
N VAL A 137 -6.42 -9.67 10.80
CA VAL A 137 -7.33 -8.84 11.60
C VAL A 137 -7.96 -7.73 10.76
N HIS A 138 -7.18 -7.11 9.87
CA HIS A 138 -7.63 -5.93 9.13
C HIS A 138 -8.64 -6.29 8.05
N ARG A 139 -9.81 -5.63 8.13
CA ARG A 139 -10.79 -5.57 7.06
C ARG A 139 -10.65 -4.25 6.32
N PHE A 140 -10.10 -4.29 5.11
CA PHE A 140 -9.93 -3.10 4.27
C PHE A 140 -11.28 -2.68 3.67
N SER A 141 -11.64 -1.41 3.86
CA SER A 141 -12.88 -0.82 3.30
C SER A 141 -12.76 -0.50 1.82
N HIS A 142 -11.55 -0.16 1.37
CA HIS A 142 -11.22 0.01 -0.04
C HIS A 142 -10.52 -1.24 -0.57
N ALA A 143 -10.81 -1.61 -1.81
CA ALA A 143 -10.21 -2.77 -2.45
C ALA A 143 -8.75 -2.50 -2.86
N THR A 144 -8.49 -1.34 -3.49
CA THR A 144 -7.20 -1.07 -4.14
C THR A 144 -6.74 0.39 -4.06
N MET A 145 -5.44 0.60 -4.30
CA MET A 145 -4.74 1.88 -4.27
C MET A 145 -3.85 2.04 -5.51
N PRO A 146 -3.62 3.26 -6.02
CA PRO A 146 -2.73 3.48 -7.15
C PRO A 146 -1.28 3.10 -6.82
N ILE A 147 -0.61 2.36 -7.72
CA ILE A 147 0.74 1.81 -7.47
C ILE A 147 1.79 2.90 -7.19
N LYS A 148 1.64 4.10 -7.75
CA LYS A 148 2.57 5.21 -7.50
C LYS A 148 2.62 5.58 -6.01
N ASN A 149 1.48 5.45 -5.32
CA ASN A 149 1.41 5.77 -3.90
C ASN A 149 2.05 4.67 -3.04
N LEU A 150 2.09 3.42 -3.51
CA LEU A 150 2.81 2.33 -2.83
C LEU A 150 4.29 2.69 -2.65
N PHE A 151 4.95 3.17 -3.70
CA PHE A 151 6.35 3.58 -3.63
C PHE A 151 6.56 4.73 -2.65
N ARG A 152 5.66 5.72 -2.64
CA ARG A 152 5.73 6.84 -1.68
C ARG A 152 5.62 6.36 -0.24
N ASN A 153 4.66 5.48 0.04
CA ASN A 153 4.47 4.90 1.36
C ASN A 153 5.68 4.06 1.78
N CYS A 154 6.14 3.15 0.92
CA CYS A 154 7.29 2.32 1.21
C CYS A 154 8.53 3.16 1.46
N SER A 155 8.87 4.10 0.58
CA SER A 155 10.03 4.98 0.77
C SER A 155 9.99 5.75 2.09
N TYR A 156 8.81 6.19 2.51
CA TYR A 156 8.63 6.83 3.83
C TYR A 156 8.97 5.85 4.96
N TYR A 157 8.25 4.73 5.07
CA TYR A 157 8.43 3.78 6.18
C TYR A 157 9.83 3.15 6.20
N TRP A 158 10.32 2.77 5.03
CA TRP A 158 11.61 2.11 4.86
C TRP A 158 12.76 3.07 5.15
N GLY A 159 12.67 4.31 4.68
CA GLY A 159 13.67 5.35 4.94
C GLY A 159 13.75 5.72 6.42
N PHE A 160 12.60 5.93 7.08
CA PHE A 160 12.58 6.19 8.53
C PHE A 160 13.05 4.98 9.35
N ALA A 161 12.74 3.76 8.91
CA ALA A 161 13.27 2.55 9.53
C ALA A 161 14.79 2.49 9.43
N ALA A 162 15.36 2.77 8.25
CA ALA A 162 16.81 2.84 8.06
C ALA A 162 17.44 3.92 8.94
N TYR A 163 16.84 5.11 9.02
CA TYR A 163 17.31 6.19 9.87
C TYR A 163 17.35 5.79 11.35
N VAL A 164 16.25 5.26 11.90
CA VAL A 164 16.22 4.82 13.30
C VAL A 164 17.19 3.66 13.55
N ALA A 165 17.20 2.67 12.65
CA ALA A 165 18.09 1.52 12.76
C ALA A 165 19.57 1.93 12.71
N TYR A 166 19.91 2.94 11.91
CA TYR A 166 21.27 3.49 11.80
C TYR A 166 21.80 3.97 13.16
N TYR A 167 21.04 4.81 13.86
CA TYR A 167 21.51 5.40 15.11
C TYR A 167 21.44 4.44 16.28
N VAL A 168 20.37 3.65 16.38
CA VAL A 168 20.17 2.73 17.51
C VAL A 168 21.17 1.57 17.47
N ASN A 169 21.54 1.10 16.28
CA ASN A 169 22.51 0.01 16.11
C ASN A 169 23.93 0.50 15.80
N HIS A 170 24.19 1.81 15.88
CA HIS A 170 25.52 2.32 15.63
C HIS A 170 26.51 1.76 16.67
N PRO A 171 27.70 1.27 16.27
CA PRO A 171 28.69 0.72 17.21
C PRO A 171 29.11 1.66 18.34
N LEU A 172 29.03 2.97 18.09
CA LEU A 172 29.33 4.04 19.06
C LEU A 172 28.11 4.49 19.87
N PHE A 173 26.99 3.78 19.80
CA PHE A 173 25.79 4.12 20.56
C PHE A 173 26.01 3.90 22.06
N THR A 174 25.85 4.97 22.84
CA THR A 174 25.98 4.91 24.29
C THR A 174 24.68 4.46 24.94
N SER A 175 24.71 3.30 25.59
CA SER A 175 23.54 2.78 26.31
C SER A 175 23.19 3.67 27.53
N PRO A 176 21.90 3.82 27.86
CA PRO A 176 21.51 4.55 29.06
C PRO A 176 22.02 3.85 30.33
N ALA A 177 22.17 4.63 31.41
CA ALA A 177 22.53 4.08 32.71
C ALA A 177 21.44 3.12 33.21
N MET A 178 21.86 2.07 33.95
CA MET A 178 20.94 1.06 34.50
C MET A 178 19.97 1.63 35.53
N SER A 179 20.30 2.77 36.14
CA SER A 179 19.46 3.51 37.06
C SER A 179 19.19 4.91 36.50
N GLN A 180 17.91 5.27 36.41
CA GLN A 180 17.51 6.66 36.24
C GLN A 180 17.38 7.27 37.65
N VAL A 181 18.11 8.35 37.91
CA VAL A 181 18.02 9.12 39.16
C VAL A 181 16.84 10.07 39.07
#